data_AF-A0A956I8N7-F1
#
_entry.id   AF-A0A956I8N7-F1
#
_cell.length_a   1.000
_cell.length_b   1.000
_cell.length_c   1.000
_cell.angle_alpha   90.00
_cell.angle_beta   90.00
_cell.angle_gamma   90.00
#
_symmetry.space_group_name_H-M   'P 1'
#
loop_
_entity.id
_entity.type
_entity.pdbx_description
1 polymer ?
#
loop_
_entity_poly.entity_id
_entity_poly.type
_entity_poly.pdbx_seq_one_letter_code
_entity_poly.pdbx_strand_id
1 'polypeptide(L)'
;CCADHLEEQLFGDEVLGSSFLIARMPRRSSALNAAFTNPDIDSVAEVNEPEYVRVVAVAPGTTTITTDLPAPFDRFDLLEHESVILTADQDFRMRSTNGAPLAVLQTLPSQQVIGIPSYYPGGDPAIISVPPIEQYRRDYVFLTPDLYAFDFVVITADATTNVLLDGMPLFDPAQPALCSTSPADGIVRMPGDPPPTQVIHRCQLSFPDVGRLCDIEVDPECDAMDGGGGRSRDNVRDGEQNDGTHTVLADQPVGLLVYGFDAFVSYAYAGGLNLKPLPR
;
A
#
# COMPACT_ATOMS: atom_id res chain seq x y z
N CYS A 1 11.69 3.63 21.38
CA CYS A 1 11.18 2.26 21.60
C CYS A 1 10.59 1.80 20.29
N CYS A 2 11.05 0.67 19.77
CA CYS A 2 10.53 0.07 18.55
C CYS A 2 9.07 -0.32 18.80
N ALA A 3 8.14 0.25 18.05
CA ALA A 3 6.80 -0.31 17.94
C ALA A 3 6.98 -1.68 17.26
N ASP A 4 6.96 -2.74 18.06
CA ASP A 4 6.92 -4.10 17.56
C ASP A 4 5.53 -4.30 16.94
N HIS A 5 5.48 -4.63 15.65
CA HIS A 5 4.23 -4.81 14.92
C HIS A 5 4.13 -6.26 14.43
N LEU A 6 2.91 -6.71 14.21
CA LEU A 6 2.62 -8.10 13.89
C LEU A 6 2.98 -8.38 12.42
N GLU A 7 4.15 -9.00 12.18
CA GLU A 7 4.68 -9.26 10.83
C GLU A 7 4.02 -10.48 10.13
N GLU A 8 3.25 -11.30 10.86
CA GLU A 8 2.66 -12.54 10.34
C GLU A 8 1.15 -12.45 10.16
N GLN A 9 0.72 -12.38 8.89
CA GLN A 9 -0.67 -12.50 8.49
C GLN A 9 -0.85 -13.80 7.72
N LEU A 10 -1.70 -14.70 8.22
CA LEU A 10 -2.01 -15.96 7.54
C LEU A 10 -3.52 -16.11 7.38
N PHE A 11 -3.95 -16.26 6.13
CA PHE A 11 -5.31 -16.64 5.81
C PHE A 11 -5.41 -18.16 5.81
N GLY A 12 -6.48 -18.70 6.40
CA GLY A 12 -6.76 -20.13 6.29
C GLY A 12 -7.11 -20.52 4.86
N ASP A 13 -6.79 -21.74 4.45
CA ASP A 13 -7.02 -22.22 3.07
C ASP A 13 -8.47 -22.10 2.60
N GLU A 14 -9.43 -22.08 3.53
CA GLU A 14 -10.87 -21.97 3.21
C GLU A 14 -11.28 -20.58 2.69
N VAL A 15 -10.49 -19.54 2.97
CA VAL A 15 -10.79 -18.16 2.55
C VAL A 15 -9.95 -17.68 1.37
N LEU A 16 -9.03 -18.52 0.90
CA LEU A 16 -8.22 -18.25 -0.29
C LEU A 16 -9.07 -18.31 -1.55
N GLY A 17 -8.86 -17.35 -2.44
CA GLY A 17 -9.64 -17.16 -3.66
C GLY A 17 -8.81 -17.26 -4.92
N SER A 18 -9.45 -17.00 -6.04
CA SER A 18 -8.89 -17.18 -7.37
C SER A 18 -8.55 -15.88 -8.07
N SER A 19 -9.05 -14.74 -7.58
CA SER A 19 -8.92 -13.43 -8.25
C SER A 19 -8.41 -12.36 -7.28
N PHE A 20 -7.45 -11.57 -7.73
CA PHE A 20 -6.74 -10.58 -6.91
C PHE A 20 -6.53 -9.28 -7.68
N LEU A 21 -6.61 -8.17 -6.95
CA LEU A 21 -6.12 -6.86 -7.39
C LEU A 21 -4.86 -6.59 -6.59
N ILE A 22 -3.71 -6.58 -7.26
CA ILE A 22 -2.43 -6.27 -6.64
C ILE A 22 -2.25 -4.76 -6.73
N ALA A 23 -2.53 -4.10 -5.61
CA ALA A 23 -2.39 -2.67 -5.46
C ALA A 23 -1.05 -2.33 -4.83
N ARG A 24 -0.23 -1.54 -5.54
CA ARG A 24 0.98 -0.99 -4.93
C ARG A 24 0.63 0.04 -3.88
N MET A 25 1.40 0.09 -2.82
CA MET A 25 1.28 1.10 -1.79
C MET A 25 1.63 2.49 -2.33
N PRO A 26 1.16 3.56 -1.68
CA PRO A 26 1.61 4.91 -1.97
C PRO A 26 3.14 5.00 -1.91
N ARG A 27 3.73 5.71 -2.87
CA ARG A 27 5.18 5.84 -2.98
C ARG A 27 5.71 6.62 -1.78
N ARG A 28 6.66 6.03 -1.05
CA ARG A 28 7.30 6.65 0.12
C ARG A 28 8.05 7.91 -0.30
N SER A 29 8.73 7.89 -1.44
CA SER A 29 9.48 9.03 -1.99
C SER A 29 8.58 10.24 -2.29
N SER A 30 7.43 10.04 -2.94
CA SER A 30 6.49 11.12 -3.22
C SER A 30 5.85 11.68 -1.93
N ALA A 31 5.48 10.81 -0.98
CA ALA A 31 4.94 11.23 0.32
C ALA A 31 5.98 12.03 1.14
N LEU A 32 7.24 11.57 1.14
CA LEU A 32 8.34 12.24 1.82
C LEU A 32 8.66 13.61 1.19
N ASN A 33 8.68 13.71 -0.14
CA ASN A 33 8.88 14.99 -0.82
C ASN A 33 7.77 16.00 -0.53
N ALA A 34 6.53 15.54 -0.39
CA ALA A 34 5.41 16.38 0.02
C ALA A 34 5.50 16.83 1.49
N ALA A 35 6.22 16.09 2.33
CA ALA A 35 6.38 16.35 3.76
C ALA A 35 7.58 17.24 4.10
N PHE A 36 8.54 17.45 3.18
CA PHE A 36 9.69 18.30 3.48
C PHE A 36 9.27 19.76 3.71
N THR A 37 9.69 20.31 4.85
CA THR A 37 9.41 21.72 5.20
C THR A 37 10.18 22.71 4.31
N ASN A 38 11.29 22.27 3.72
CA ASN A 38 12.10 23.06 2.79
C ASN A 38 12.55 22.24 1.55
N PRO A 39 11.71 22.16 0.51
CA PRO A 39 11.99 21.34 -0.67
C PRO A 39 13.13 21.88 -1.56
N ASP A 40 13.60 23.11 -1.32
CA ASP A 40 14.77 23.66 -2.02
C ASP A 40 16.10 23.08 -1.49
N ILE A 41 16.08 22.51 -0.28
CA ILE A 41 17.26 21.94 0.39
C ILE A 41 17.14 20.42 0.47
N ASP A 42 15.99 19.92 0.91
CA ASP A 42 15.75 18.51 1.17
C ASP A 42 14.81 17.91 0.12
N SER A 43 15.27 16.84 -0.54
CA SER A 43 14.46 16.07 -1.46
C SER A 43 15.01 14.66 -1.58
N VAL A 44 14.15 13.72 -1.95
CA VAL A 44 14.54 12.38 -2.40
C VAL A 44 14.13 12.18 -3.85
N ALA A 45 14.87 11.32 -4.56
CA ALA A 45 14.53 10.99 -5.92
C ALA A 45 13.19 10.22 -5.96
N GLU A 46 12.21 10.76 -6.67
CA GLU A 46 10.98 10.02 -6.96
C GLU A 46 11.28 8.96 -8.01
N VAL A 47 11.28 7.71 -7.58
CA VAL A 47 11.51 6.55 -8.43
C VAL A 47 10.24 5.70 -8.49
N ASN A 48 10.21 4.77 -9.44
CA ASN A 48 9.26 3.69 -9.31
C ASN A 48 9.71 2.83 -8.12
N GLU A 49 8.80 2.55 -7.18
CA GLU A 49 9.04 1.71 -6.01
C GLU A 49 8.40 0.34 -6.29
N PRO A 50 9.17 -0.67 -6.76
CA PRO A 50 8.62 -1.97 -7.08
C PRO A 50 8.40 -2.77 -5.79
N GLU A 51 7.32 -3.53 -5.77
CA GLU A 51 7.01 -4.44 -4.67
C GLU A 51 7.15 -5.89 -5.13
N TYR A 52 7.24 -6.83 -4.20
CA TYR A 52 7.41 -8.25 -4.53
C TYR A 52 6.16 -9.03 -4.15
N VAL A 53 5.63 -9.81 -5.08
CA VAL A 53 4.41 -10.60 -4.87
C VAL A 53 4.74 -12.06 -4.97
N ARG A 54 4.69 -12.77 -3.83
CA ARG A 54 4.82 -14.22 -3.79
C ARG A 54 3.45 -14.83 -3.99
N VAL A 55 3.34 -15.65 -5.03
CA VAL A 55 2.12 -16.41 -5.38
C VAL A 55 2.40 -17.89 -5.14
N VAL A 56 1.51 -18.56 -4.42
CA VAL A 56 1.58 -20.00 -4.15
C VAL A 56 0.28 -20.65 -4.61
N ALA A 57 0.37 -21.70 -5.43
CA ALA A 57 -0.79 -22.51 -5.76
C ALA A 57 -1.07 -23.50 -4.61
N VAL A 58 -2.29 -23.50 -4.08
CA VAL A 58 -2.66 -24.36 -2.94
C VAL A 58 -3.56 -25.53 -3.32
N ALA A 59 -4.08 -25.54 -4.56
CA ALA A 59 -4.95 -26.60 -5.05
C ALA A 59 -4.15 -27.74 -5.69
N PRO A 60 -4.60 -29.00 -5.56
CA PRO A 60 -4.01 -30.13 -6.29
C PRO A 60 -4.04 -29.95 -7.81
N GLY A 61 -2.99 -30.42 -8.48
CA GLY A 61 -2.85 -30.36 -9.93
C GLY A 61 -2.17 -29.08 -10.42
N THR A 62 -2.39 -28.75 -11.71
CA THR A 62 -1.82 -27.56 -12.33
C THR A 62 -2.79 -26.38 -12.21
N THR A 63 -2.31 -25.29 -11.62
CA THR A 63 -2.99 -24.00 -11.61
C THR A 63 -2.36 -23.09 -12.64
N THR A 64 -3.13 -22.70 -13.66
CA THR A 64 -2.71 -21.68 -14.63
C THR A 64 -3.14 -20.31 -14.12
N ILE A 65 -2.17 -19.40 -13.98
CA ILE A 65 -2.37 -18.02 -13.55
C ILE A 65 -2.19 -17.08 -14.74
N THR A 66 -3.04 -16.05 -14.82
CA THR A 66 -2.90 -14.93 -15.76
C THR A 66 -2.80 -13.62 -15.01
N THR A 67 -1.99 -12.69 -15.50
CA THR A 67 -1.85 -11.34 -14.94
C THR A 67 -1.90 -10.27 -16.04
N ASP A 68 -2.03 -9.00 -15.66
CA ASP A 68 -1.85 -7.86 -16.58
C ASP A 68 -0.36 -7.49 -16.80
N LEU A 69 0.59 -8.20 -16.18
CA LEU A 69 2.02 -7.95 -16.37
C LEU A 69 2.49 -8.39 -17.77
N PRO A 70 3.63 -7.88 -18.26
CA PRO A 70 4.24 -8.38 -19.50
C PRO A 70 4.73 -9.83 -19.38
N ALA A 71 4.91 -10.49 -20.53
CA ALA A 71 5.59 -11.77 -20.60
C ALA A 71 6.98 -11.75 -19.94
N PRO A 72 7.39 -12.80 -19.22
CA PRO A 72 6.74 -14.12 -19.12
C PRO A 72 5.69 -14.23 -17.99
N PHE A 73 5.36 -13.13 -17.32
CA PHE A 73 4.46 -13.14 -16.16
C PHE A 73 3.01 -12.82 -16.50
N ASP A 74 2.71 -12.55 -17.77
CA ASP A 74 1.35 -12.44 -18.31
C ASP A 74 0.57 -13.75 -18.14
N ARG A 75 1.26 -14.89 -18.25
CA ARG A 75 0.70 -16.23 -18.00
C ARG A 75 1.75 -17.26 -17.62
N PHE A 76 1.50 -18.03 -16.55
CA PHE A 76 2.37 -19.10 -16.09
C PHE A 76 1.57 -20.19 -15.35
N ASP A 77 2.19 -21.36 -15.19
CA ASP A 77 1.61 -22.50 -14.50
C ASP A 77 2.39 -22.78 -13.21
N LEU A 78 1.68 -23.18 -12.16
CA LEU A 78 2.24 -23.69 -10.91
C LEU A 78 1.58 -25.03 -10.57
N LEU A 79 2.38 -26.00 -10.11
CA LEU A 79 1.86 -27.17 -9.41
C LEU A 79 1.52 -26.83 -7.95
N GLU A 80 0.78 -27.72 -7.30
CA GLU A 80 0.47 -27.61 -5.86
C GLU A 80 1.74 -27.35 -5.02
N HIS A 81 1.69 -26.33 -4.18
CA HIS A 81 2.76 -25.81 -3.33
C HIS A 81 3.98 -25.21 -4.06
N GLU A 82 3.95 -25.13 -5.40
CA GLU A 82 4.93 -24.32 -6.12
C GLU A 82 4.63 -22.83 -5.94
N SER A 83 5.69 -22.03 -6.05
CA SER A 83 5.61 -20.59 -5.87
C SER A 83 6.42 -19.84 -6.91
N VAL A 84 5.95 -18.65 -7.25
CA VAL A 84 6.71 -17.66 -8.02
C VAL A 84 6.77 -16.35 -7.24
N ILE A 85 7.81 -15.55 -7.46
CA ILE A 85 7.88 -14.16 -7.02
C ILE A 85 7.77 -13.28 -8.26
N LEU A 86 6.74 -12.44 -8.29
CA LEU A 86 6.53 -11.42 -9.30
C LEU A 86 7.08 -10.08 -8.77
N THR A 87 7.57 -9.25 -9.67
CA THR A 87 7.87 -7.85 -9.37
C THR A 87 6.70 -6.99 -9.81
N ALA A 88 6.10 -6.24 -8.88
CA ALA A 88 5.03 -5.29 -9.13
C ALA A 88 5.64 -3.91 -9.37
N ASP A 89 5.95 -3.58 -10.63
CA ASP A 89 6.37 -2.24 -11.06
C ASP A 89 5.18 -1.34 -11.43
N GLN A 90 4.00 -1.93 -11.55
CA GLN A 90 2.69 -1.31 -11.72
C GLN A 90 1.63 -2.06 -10.91
N ASP A 91 0.43 -1.48 -10.82
CA ASP A 91 -0.74 -2.23 -10.37
C ASP A 91 -1.09 -3.29 -11.42
N PHE A 92 -1.60 -4.44 -10.98
CA PHE A 92 -2.08 -5.45 -11.91
C PHE A 92 -3.15 -6.32 -11.30
N ARG A 93 -3.98 -6.91 -12.15
CA ARG A 93 -4.93 -7.95 -11.76
C ARG A 93 -4.30 -9.29 -11.98
N MET A 94 -4.65 -10.24 -11.12
CA MET A 94 -4.21 -11.61 -11.22
C MET A 94 -5.38 -12.55 -11.00
N ARG A 95 -5.46 -13.62 -11.78
CA ARG A 95 -6.44 -14.68 -11.55
C ARG A 95 -5.95 -16.06 -11.98
N SER A 96 -6.44 -17.10 -11.33
CA SER A 96 -6.34 -18.47 -11.84
C SER A 96 -7.43 -18.74 -12.89
N THR A 97 -7.09 -19.40 -13.99
CA THR A 97 -8.04 -19.59 -15.11
C THR A 97 -9.09 -20.66 -14.84
N ASN A 98 -8.80 -21.59 -13.92
CA ASN A 98 -9.66 -22.68 -13.50
C ASN A 98 -10.40 -22.38 -12.17
N GLY A 99 -10.21 -21.19 -11.59
CA GLY A 99 -10.79 -20.84 -10.29
C GLY A 99 -10.07 -21.47 -9.09
N ALA A 100 -8.92 -22.13 -9.29
CA ALA A 100 -8.16 -22.72 -8.20
C ALA A 100 -7.67 -21.64 -7.22
N PRO A 101 -7.76 -21.89 -5.90
CA PRO A 101 -7.30 -20.94 -4.89
C PRO A 101 -5.79 -20.70 -4.94
N LEU A 102 -5.39 -19.47 -4.64
CA LEU A 102 -4.00 -19.03 -4.51
C LEU A 102 -3.78 -18.39 -3.14
N ALA A 103 -2.61 -18.62 -2.54
CA ALA A 103 -2.12 -17.80 -1.44
C ALA A 103 -1.18 -16.71 -2.00
N VAL A 104 -1.44 -15.46 -1.64
CA VAL A 104 -0.73 -14.30 -2.20
C VAL A 104 -0.20 -13.43 -1.07
N LEU A 105 1.12 -13.26 -1.05
CA LEU A 105 1.81 -12.34 -0.16
C LEU A 105 2.42 -11.22 -0.99
N GLN A 106 2.26 -9.98 -0.53
CA GLN A 106 2.90 -8.79 -1.08
C GLN A 106 3.91 -8.27 -0.07
N THR A 107 5.09 -7.90 -0.54
CA THR A 107 6.20 -7.43 0.27
C THR A 107 6.71 -6.10 -0.27
N LEU A 108 6.70 -5.10 0.59
CA LEU A 108 7.35 -3.82 0.35
C LEU A 108 8.82 -3.95 0.72
N PRO A 109 9.74 -3.48 -0.13
CA PRO A 109 11.16 -3.44 0.23
C PRO A 109 11.46 -2.36 1.27
N SER A 110 12.66 -2.41 1.87
CA SER A 110 13.11 -1.38 2.81
C SER A 110 13.45 -0.06 2.10
N GLN A 111 13.48 1.03 2.86
CA GLN A 111 13.87 2.35 2.36
C GLN A 111 15.20 2.38 1.59
N GLN A 112 16.18 1.58 1.99
CA GLN A 112 17.49 1.54 1.35
C GLN A 112 17.42 0.93 -0.07
N VAL A 113 16.49 0.01 -0.32
CA VAL A 113 16.30 -0.59 -1.64
C VAL A 113 15.73 0.43 -2.63
N ILE A 114 14.84 1.30 -2.17
CA ILE A 114 14.23 2.36 -2.99
C ILE A 114 15.03 3.67 -2.97
N GLY A 115 16.20 3.70 -2.31
CA GLY A 115 17.13 4.82 -2.36
C GLY A 115 16.81 5.98 -1.44
N ILE A 116 15.91 5.81 -0.46
CA ILE A 116 15.67 6.81 0.59
C ILE A 116 16.81 6.70 1.62
N PRO A 117 17.59 7.77 1.84
CA PRO A 117 18.65 7.78 2.84
C PRO A 117 18.13 7.41 4.24
N SER A 118 18.91 6.65 5.02
CA SER A 118 18.52 6.13 6.34
C SER A 118 18.27 7.22 7.39
N TYR A 119 18.60 8.46 7.07
CA TYR A 119 18.44 9.60 7.94
C TYR A 119 17.10 10.33 7.68
N TYR A 120 16.37 10.01 6.62
CA TYR A 120 14.97 10.41 6.45
C TYR A 120 14.02 9.25 6.80
N PRO A 121 12.75 9.54 7.12
CA PRO A 121 11.77 8.50 7.34
C PRO A 121 11.45 7.80 6.03
N GLY A 122 11.72 6.50 6.00
CA GLY A 122 11.43 5.67 4.84
C GLY A 122 10.95 4.27 5.20
N GLY A 123 10.97 3.86 6.47
CA GLY A 123 10.48 2.56 6.92
C GLY A 123 11.35 1.35 6.52
N ASP A 124 11.18 0.27 7.27
CA ASP A 124 11.66 -1.07 6.96
C ASP A 124 10.72 -1.81 5.95
N PRO A 125 10.99 -3.06 5.59
CA PRO A 125 10.06 -3.86 4.80
C PRO A 125 8.73 -4.11 5.54
N ALA A 126 7.64 -4.25 4.79
CA ALA A 126 6.36 -4.70 5.32
C ALA A 126 5.79 -5.84 4.47
N ILE A 127 5.09 -6.80 5.09
CA ILE A 127 4.50 -7.95 4.41
C ILE A 127 2.99 -7.97 4.64
N ILE A 128 2.24 -8.28 3.58
CA ILE A 128 0.77 -8.26 3.58
C ILE A 128 0.28 -9.55 2.95
N SER A 129 -0.68 -10.22 3.61
CA SER A 129 -1.53 -11.22 2.95
C SER A 129 -2.59 -10.52 2.13
N VAL A 130 -2.56 -10.67 0.81
CA VAL A 130 -3.45 -9.92 -0.10
C VAL A 130 -4.84 -10.57 -0.12
N PRO A 131 -5.91 -9.84 0.25
CA PRO A 131 -7.27 -10.35 0.17
C PRO A 131 -7.67 -10.72 -1.28
N PRO A 132 -8.20 -11.93 -1.53
CA PRO A 132 -8.87 -12.22 -2.79
C PRO A 132 -10.17 -11.40 -2.92
N ILE A 133 -10.55 -11.08 -4.15
CA ILE A 133 -11.76 -10.28 -4.47
C ILE A 133 -13.01 -10.93 -3.86
N GLU A 134 -13.06 -12.26 -3.84
CA GLU A 134 -14.17 -13.05 -3.30
C GLU A 134 -14.42 -12.79 -1.79
N GLN A 135 -13.44 -12.21 -1.07
CA GLN A 135 -13.54 -11.90 0.36
C GLN A 135 -13.79 -10.41 0.65
N TYR A 136 -13.98 -9.58 -0.37
CA TYR A 136 -14.24 -8.15 -0.21
C TYR A 136 -15.51 -7.87 0.58
N ARG A 137 -15.54 -6.72 1.27
CA ARG A 137 -16.65 -6.28 2.14
C ARG A 137 -17.10 -4.88 1.76
N ARG A 138 -18.28 -4.50 2.24
CA ARG A 138 -18.87 -3.16 2.03
C ARG A 138 -18.61 -2.19 3.18
N ASP A 139 -18.21 -2.72 4.33
CA ASP A 139 -18.06 -1.99 5.59
C ASP A 139 -16.80 -2.48 6.27
N TYR A 140 -15.94 -1.52 6.62
CA TYR A 140 -14.70 -1.71 7.35
C TYR A 140 -14.59 -0.68 8.47
N VAL A 141 -14.06 -1.15 9.61
CA VAL A 141 -13.48 -0.31 10.67
C VAL A 141 -12.01 -0.70 10.76
N PHE A 142 -11.11 0.27 10.72
CA PHE A 142 -9.67 0.03 10.78
C PHE A 142 -8.97 1.07 11.64
N LEU A 143 -7.70 0.80 11.98
CA LEU A 143 -6.90 1.62 12.89
C LEU A 143 -5.59 2.07 12.24
N THR A 144 -5.28 3.36 12.39
CA THR A 144 -3.95 3.93 12.15
C THR A 144 -3.29 4.19 13.51
N PRO A 145 -2.09 3.66 13.80
CA PRO A 145 -1.44 3.87 15.09
C PRO A 145 -0.81 5.26 15.18
N ASP A 146 -0.90 5.90 16.34
CA ASP A 146 -0.38 7.25 16.66
C ASP A 146 1.16 7.33 16.83
N LEU A 147 1.87 6.30 16.39
CA LEU A 147 3.33 6.18 16.53
C LEU A 147 4.05 6.07 15.18
N TYR A 148 3.33 6.24 14.08
CA TYR A 148 3.87 6.28 12.72
C TYR A 148 3.66 7.68 12.15
N ALA A 149 4.58 8.14 11.31
CA ALA A 149 4.53 9.50 10.78
C ALA A 149 3.60 9.60 9.55
N PHE A 150 3.56 8.53 8.76
CA PHE A 150 2.77 8.43 7.54
C PHE A 150 1.81 7.25 7.63
N ASP A 151 0.55 7.51 7.31
CA ASP A 151 -0.51 6.51 7.31
C ASP A 151 -1.32 6.60 6.03
N PHE A 152 -1.72 5.44 5.52
CA PHE A 152 -2.42 5.30 4.27
C PHE A 152 -3.47 4.21 4.36
N VAL A 153 -4.53 4.42 3.59
CA VAL A 153 -5.48 3.38 3.24
C VAL A 153 -5.53 3.19 1.73
N VAL A 154 -5.45 1.93 1.32
CA VAL A 154 -5.52 1.51 -0.08
C VAL A 154 -6.81 0.72 -0.28
N ILE A 155 -7.68 1.23 -1.15
CA ILE A 155 -9.02 0.70 -1.41
C ILE A 155 -9.08 0.20 -2.84
N THR A 156 -9.29 -1.10 -3.02
CA THR A 156 -9.48 -1.72 -4.34
C THR A 156 -10.96 -1.90 -4.62
N ALA A 157 -11.45 -1.42 -5.76
CA ALA A 157 -12.88 -1.35 -6.03
C ALA A 157 -13.20 -1.53 -7.53
N ASP A 158 -14.45 -1.93 -7.82
CA ASP A 158 -14.99 -1.73 -9.17
C ASP A 158 -15.15 -0.23 -9.43
N ALA A 159 -14.88 0.24 -10.64
CA ALA A 159 -14.77 1.66 -10.99
C ALA A 159 -16.05 2.49 -10.77
N THR A 160 -17.21 1.82 -10.66
CA THR A 160 -18.52 2.45 -10.43
C THR A 160 -18.92 2.47 -8.95
N THR A 161 -18.07 1.95 -8.05
CA THR A 161 -18.35 1.86 -6.62
C THR A 161 -18.27 3.24 -5.99
N ASN A 162 -19.30 3.60 -5.21
CA ASN A 162 -19.26 4.78 -4.38
C ASN A 162 -18.66 4.41 -3.03
N VAL A 163 -17.56 5.06 -2.66
CA VAL A 163 -16.82 4.82 -1.42
C VAL A 163 -16.83 6.07 -0.56
N LEU A 164 -17.12 5.90 0.72
CA LEU A 164 -17.01 6.90 1.77
C LEU A 164 -15.88 6.48 2.72
N LEU A 165 -14.96 7.41 3.00
CA LEU A 165 -13.95 7.31 4.03
C LEU A 165 -14.32 8.30 5.14
N ASP A 166 -14.53 7.81 6.36
CA ASP A 166 -14.98 8.59 7.51
C ASP A 166 -16.26 9.41 7.24
N GLY A 167 -17.17 8.81 6.48
CA GLY A 167 -18.44 9.40 6.07
C GLY A 167 -18.33 10.42 4.93
N MET A 168 -17.11 10.71 4.45
CA MET A 168 -16.85 11.66 3.37
C MET A 168 -16.57 10.93 2.04
N PRO A 169 -17.08 11.42 0.89
CA PRO A 169 -16.70 10.89 -0.41
C PRO A 169 -15.18 11.00 -0.64
N LEU A 170 -14.56 10.01 -1.29
CA LEU A 170 -13.13 10.04 -1.61
C LEU A 170 -12.71 11.23 -2.48
N PHE A 171 -13.65 11.78 -3.25
CA PHE A 171 -13.45 12.96 -4.08
C PHE A 171 -14.54 13.99 -3.74
N ASP A 172 -14.16 15.00 -2.97
CA ASP A 172 -14.99 16.17 -2.70
C ASP A 172 -14.39 17.39 -3.42
N PRO A 173 -15.09 18.00 -4.40
CA PRO A 173 -14.63 19.22 -5.07
C PRO A 173 -14.40 20.41 -4.12
N ALA A 174 -14.94 20.36 -2.90
CA ALA A 174 -14.81 21.39 -1.89
C ALA A 174 -13.60 21.21 -0.96
N GLN A 175 -12.89 20.08 -1.04
CA GLN A 175 -11.72 19.77 -0.18
C GLN A 175 -10.51 19.37 -1.03
N PRO A 176 -9.28 19.56 -0.53
CA PRO A 176 -8.09 18.96 -1.13
C PRO A 176 -8.27 17.45 -1.26
N ALA A 177 -7.87 16.89 -2.41
CA ALA A 177 -7.96 15.45 -2.62
C ALA A 177 -6.90 14.75 -1.75
N LEU A 178 -7.36 14.06 -0.69
CA LEU A 178 -6.52 13.19 0.14
C LEU A 178 -6.18 11.87 -0.57
N CYS A 179 -6.93 11.56 -1.63
CA CYS A 179 -6.85 10.30 -2.36
C CYS A 179 -6.39 10.49 -3.81
N SER A 180 -5.56 9.59 -4.29
CA SER A 180 -5.30 9.38 -5.71
C SER A 180 -6.02 8.12 -6.21
N THR A 181 -6.35 8.07 -7.50
CA THR A 181 -6.96 6.87 -8.14
C THR A 181 -6.15 6.43 -9.35
N SER A 182 -5.85 5.14 -9.44
CA SER A 182 -5.27 4.52 -10.64
C SER A 182 -6.15 3.38 -11.15
N PRO A 183 -6.05 3.03 -12.44
CA PRO A 183 -6.55 1.75 -12.95
C PRO A 183 -5.90 0.55 -12.26
N ALA A 184 -6.69 -0.44 -11.88
CA ALA A 184 -6.17 -1.67 -11.24
C ALA A 184 -5.42 -2.59 -12.21
N ASP A 185 -5.56 -2.38 -13.53
CA ASP A 185 -4.85 -3.14 -14.57
C ASP A 185 -3.49 -2.53 -14.95
N GLY A 186 -3.09 -1.43 -14.31
CA GLY A 186 -1.80 -0.76 -14.56
C GLY A 186 -1.67 -0.08 -15.92
N ILE A 187 -2.71 -0.13 -16.76
CA ILE A 187 -2.65 0.42 -18.12
C ILE A 187 -2.77 1.95 -18.06
N VAL A 188 -1.74 2.63 -18.57
CA VAL A 188 -1.78 4.06 -18.88
C VAL A 188 -2.72 4.27 -20.06
N ARG A 189 -3.83 4.98 -19.82
CA ARG A 189 -4.88 5.24 -20.82
C ARG A 189 -4.69 6.58 -21.51
N MET A 190 -4.86 6.60 -22.82
CA MET A 190 -4.88 7.78 -23.67
C MET A 190 -6.32 8.31 -23.87
N PRO A 191 -6.50 9.57 -24.31
CA PRO A 191 -7.81 10.07 -24.68
C PRO A 191 -8.50 9.17 -25.71
N GLY A 192 -9.67 8.62 -25.34
CA GLY A 192 -10.47 7.72 -26.18
C GLY A 192 -10.38 6.23 -25.79
N ASP A 193 -9.43 5.85 -24.93
CA ASP A 193 -9.37 4.49 -24.39
C ASP A 193 -10.60 4.19 -23.50
N PRO A 194 -11.04 2.92 -23.44
CA PRO A 194 -12.12 2.54 -22.54
C PRO A 194 -11.72 2.80 -21.08
N PRO A 195 -12.66 3.27 -20.24
CA PRO A 195 -12.37 3.51 -18.83
C PRO A 195 -11.98 2.20 -18.12
N PRO A 196 -11.23 2.27 -17.02
CA PRO A 196 -10.94 1.09 -16.22
C PRO A 196 -12.22 0.50 -15.65
N THR A 197 -12.26 -0.84 -15.55
CA THR A 197 -13.38 -1.56 -14.91
C THR A 197 -13.17 -1.66 -13.40
N GLN A 198 -11.91 -1.66 -12.96
CA GLN A 198 -11.50 -1.72 -11.56
C GLN A 198 -10.43 -0.66 -11.31
N VAL A 199 -10.46 -0.09 -10.12
CA VAL A 199 -9.62 1.02 -9.71
C VAL A 199 -9.02 0.77 -8.33
N ILE A 200 -7.95 1.50 -8.04
CA ILE A 200 -7.29 1.51 -6.74
C ILE A 200 -7.27 2.95 -6.27
N HIS A 201 -7.89 3.20 -5.13
CA HIS A 201 -7.79 4.46 -4.42
C HIS A 201 -6.70 4.37 -3.36
N ARG A 202 -5.87 5.41 -3.26
CA ARG A 202 -4.79 5.53 -2.28
C ARG A 202 -4.96 6.83 -1.55
N CYS A 203 -5.35 6.76 -0.28
CA CYS A 203 -5.60 7.93 0.54
C CYS A 203 -4.53 8.02 1.62
N GLN A 204 -3.88 9.18 1.73
CA GLN A 204 -3.02 9.49 2.85
C GLN A 204 -3.88 10.04 4.00
N LEU A 205 -3.59 9.59 5.21
CA LEU A 205 -4.31 9.91 6.43
C LEU A 205 -3.46 10.81 7.33
N SER A 206 -2.14 10.56 7.39
CA SER A 206 -1.21 11.31 8.25
C SER A 206 -0.18 12.05 7.41
N PHE A 207 -0.02 13.36 7.67
CA PHE A 207 0.77 14.32 6.89
C PHE A 207 1.82 14.99 7.79
N PRO A 208 2.98 14.35 8.00
CA PRO A 208 4.00 14.85 8.90
C PRO A 208 4.78 16.01 8.26
N ASP A 209 5.43 16.80 9.10
CA ASP A 209 6.44 17.78 8.68
C ASP A 209 7.83 17.16 8.86
N VAL A 210 8.58 17.02 7.78
CA VAL A 210 9.95 16.50 7.78
C VAL A 210 10.94 17.65 7.61
N GLY A 211 11.64 17.98 8.69
CA GLY A 211 12.68 19.00 8.70
C GLY A 211 13.99 18.52 8.09
N ARG A 212 14.90 19.48 7.87
CA ARG A 212 16.28 19.20 7.51
C ARG A 212 16.95 18.43 8.63
N LEU A 213 17.89 17.56 8.28
CA LEU A 213 18.83 17.04 9.27
C LEU A 213 19.98 18.00 9.42
N CYS A 214 20.12 18.52 10.63
CA CYS A 214 21.26 19.34 10.95
C CYS A 214 21.54 19.27 12.44
N ASP A 215 22.80 19.40 12.81
CA ASP A 215 23.17 19.39 14.23
C ASP A 215 23.04 20.82 14.77
N ILE A 216 22.01 21.10 15.56
CA ILE A 216 21.74 22.42 16.13
C ILE A 216 22.89 22.93 17.03
N GLU A 217 23.78 22.05 17.50
CA GLU A 217 24.97 22.44 18.26
C GLU A 217 26.15 22.84 17.36
N VAL A 218 26.12 22.48 16.06
CA VAL A 218 27.25 22.63 15.12
C VAL A 218 26.93 23.55 13.95
N ASP A 219 25.69 23.53 13.45
CA ASP A 219 25.25 24.32 12.31
C ASP A 219 24.38 25.51 12.78
N PRO A 220 24.87 26.75 12.68
CA PRO A 220 24.14 27.95 13.12
C PRO A 220 22.95 28.32 12.22
N GLU A 221 22.80 27.66 11.07
CA GLU A 221 21.61 27.78 10.21
C GLU A 221 20.49 26.83 10.62
N CYS A 222 20.76 25.87 11.54
CA CYS A 222 19.72 25.05 12.13
C CYS A 222 18.75 25.87 12.95
N ASP A 223 17.46 25.61 12.78
CA ASP A 223 16.43 26.13 13.66
C ASP A 223 15.68 25.01 14.41
N ALA A 224 14.67 25.40 15.19
CA ALA A 224 13.84 24.44 15.91
C ALA A 224 12.96 23.57 14.99
N MET A 225 12.84 23.96 13.70
CA MET A 225 12.18 23.23 12.63
C MET A 225 13.12 22.22 11.92
N ASP A 226 14.38 22.15 12.32
CA ASP A 226 15.30 21.09 11.88
C ASP A 226 15.49 20.02 12.95
N GLY A 227 15.88 18.81 12.55
CA GLY A 227 16.10 17.70 13.47
C GLY A 227 17.52 17.62 13.99
N GLY A 228 17.67 17.87 15.29
CA GLY A 228 18.95 17.83 16.00
C GLY A 228 19.49 16.42 16.24
N GLY A 229 20.81 16.24 16.14
CA GLY A 229 21.50 15.03 16.61
C GLY A 229 21.66 13.90 15.58
N GLY A 230 21.36 14.15 14.29
CA GLY A 230 21.72 13.25 13.19
C GLY A 230 20.92 11.94 13.12
N ARG A 231 19.72 11.88 13.71
CA ARG A 231 18.82 10.71 13.65
C ARG A 231 17.52 11.05 12.94
N SER A 232 17.05 10.11 12.12
CA SER A 232 15.81 10.21 11.31
C SER A 232 14.53 10.48 12.10
N ARG A 233 14.49 10.16 13.39
CA ARG A 233 13.31 10.47 14.22
C ARG A 233 13.31 11.91 14.71
N ASP A 234 14.48 12.53 14.81
CA ASP A 234 14.62 13.83 15.46
C ASP A 234 14.17 14.96 14.49
N ASN A 235 14.07 14.71 13.17
CA ASN A 235 13.58 15.66 12.16
C ASN A 235 12.13 15.41 11.69
N VAL A 236 11.39 14.49 12.30
CA VAL A 236 9.99 14.21 11.95
C VAL A 236 9.07 14.78 13.01
N ARG A 237 8.11 15.60 12.59
CA ARG A 237 7.05 16.16 13.44
C ARG A 237 5.69 15.74 12.94
N ASP A 238 4.74 15.69 13.85
CA ASP A 238 3.38 15.23 13.60
C ASP A 238 2.68 15.98 12.44
N GLY A 239 2.90 17.29 12.26
CA GLY A 239 2.19 18.01 11.18
C GLY A 239 0.66 17.88 11.32
N GLU A 240 -0.04 17.55 10.23
CA GLU A 240 -1.49 17.27 10.22
C GLU A 240 -1.73 15.75 10.26
N GLN A 241 -1.97 15.21 11.46
CA GLN A 241 -2.27 13.79 11.65
C GLN A 241 -3.77 13.51 11.66
N ASN A 242 -4.14 12.30 11.23
CA ASN A 242 -5.49 11.76 11.36
C ASN A 242 -5.42 10.32 11.88
N ASP A 243 -4.79 10.12 13.03
CA ASP A 243 -4.59 8.80 13.61
C ASP A 243 -5.86 8.28 14.31
N GLY A 244 -5.91 6.97 14.53
CA GLY A 244 -6.93 6.32 15.34
C GLY A 244 -7.92 5.53 14.49
N THR A 245 -9.21 5.65 14.79
CA THR A 245 -10.24 4.81 14.18
C THR A 245 -10.82 5.43 12.94
N HIS A 246 -10.81 4.68 11.85
CA HIS A 246 -11.41 5.06 10.59
C HIS A 246 -12.49 4.08 10.16
N THR A 247 -13.33 4.55 9.24
CA THR A 247 -14.39 3.76 8.62
C THR A 247 -14.36 3.87 7.11
N VAL A 248 -14.58 2.74 6.43
CA VAL A 248 -14.88 2.72 4.99
C VAL A 248 -16.24 2.10 4.77
N LEU A 249 -17.12 2.83 4.08
CA LEU A 249 -18.43 2.37 3.63
C LEU A 249 -18.51 2.44 2.11
N ALA A 250 -18.99 1.36 1.50
CA ALA A 250 -19.14 1.27 0.05
C ALA A 250 -20.50 0.65 -0.34
N ASP A 251 -21.04 1.08 -1.48
CA ASP A 251 -22.28 0.50 -2.02
C ASP A 251 -22.06 -0.87 -2.69
N GLN A 252 -20.81 -1.19 -3.04
CA GLN A 252 -20.36 -2.49 -3.54
C GLN A 252 -19.15 -3.01 -2.74
N PRO A 253 -18.86 -4.32 -2.75
CA PRO A 253 -17.71 -4.86 -2.04
C PRO A 253 -16.38 -4.28 -2.55
N VAL A 254 -15.52 -3.86 -1.63
CA VAL A 254 -14.17 -3.35 -1.88
C VAL A 254 -13.14 -4.13 -1.05
N GLY A 255 -11.88 -4.12 -1.49
CA GLY A 255 -10.76 -4.57 -0.69
C GLY A 255 -10.14 -3.41 0.07
N LEU A 256 -9.53 -3.71 1.21
CA LEU A 256 -8.91 -2.70 2.08
C LEU A 256 -7.54 -3.20 2.53
N LEU A 257 -6.50 -2.42 2.26
CA LEU A 257 -5.17 -2.56 2.86
C LEU A 257 -4.86 -1.27 3.63
N VAL A 258 -4.27 -1.41 4.80
CA VAL A 258 -3.80 -0.28 5.61
C VAL A 258 -2.30 -0.38 5.70
N TYR A 259 -1.61 0.75 5.54
CA TYR A 259 -0.17 0.81 5.44
C TYR A 259 0.34 2.11 6.05
N GLY A 260 1.45 2.06 6.77
CA GLY A 260 2.12 3.26 7.24
C GLY A 260 3.60 3.03 7.51
N PHE A 261 4.33 4.12 7.70
CA PHE A 261 5.76 4.10 7.97
C PHE A 261 6.27 5.32 8.75
N ASP A 262 7.44 5.15 9.35
CA ASP A 262 8.19 6.17 10.07
C ASP A 262 9.70 5.96 9.82
N ALA A 263 10.55 6.69 10.55
CA ALA A 263 12.02 6.70 10.54
C ALA A 263 12.67 5.35 10.24
N PHE A 264 12.22 4.27 10.89
CA PHE A 264 12.84 2.95 10.81
C PHE A 264 11.87 1.78 10.85
N VAL A 265 10.56 2.04 10.81
CA VAL A 265 9.53 1.02 11.00
C VAL A 265 8.38 1.31 10.06
N SER A 266 7.76 0.24 9.57
CA SER A 266 6.53 0.25 8.79
C SER A 266 5.50 -0.62 9.48
N TYR A 267 4.26 -0.54 9.02
CA TYR A 267 3.27 -1.57 9.30
C TYR A 267 2.39 -1.71 8.06
N ALA A 268 1.84 -2.89 7.84
CA ALA A 268 0.84 -3.08 6.81
C ALA A 268 -0.07 -4.27 7.11
N TYR A 269 -1.37 -4.14 6.87
CA TYR A 269 -2.32 -5.23 7.09
C TYR A 269 -3.55 -5.15 6.19
N ALA A 270 -4.18 -6.30 5.96
CA ALA A 270 -5.50 -6.35 5.33
C ALA A 270 -6.58 -5.87 6.31
N GLY A 271 -7.39 -4.88 5.92
CA GLY A 271 -8.46 -4.33 6.76
C GLY A 271 -9.58 -5.32 7.12
N GLY A 272 -9.56 -6.50 6.49
CA GLY A 272 -10.37 -7.65 6.88
C GLY A 272 -10.91 -8.43 5.69
N LEU A 273 -11.36 -9.65 5.98
CA LEU A 273 -12.00 -10.56 5.04
C LEU A 273 -13.45 -10.83 5.45
N ASN A 274 -14.28 -11.27 4.51
CA ASN A 274 -15.62 -11.78 4.81
C ASN A 274 -15.59 -13.15 5.53
N LEU A 275 -14.43 -13.82 5.51
CA LEU A 275 -14.18 -15.14 6.09
C LEU A 275 -15.18 -16.20 5.61
N LYS A 276 -15.69 -16.05 4.38
CA LYS A 276 -16.62 -17.00 3.78
C LYS A 276 -15.83 -18.16 3.18
N PRO A 277 -16.14 -19.42 3.52
CA PRO A 277 -15.53 -20.56 2.84
C PRO A 277 -15.80 -20.48 1.34
N LEU A 278 -14.74 -20.61 0.53
CA LEU A 278 -14.84 -20.61 -0.92
C LEU A 278 -14.88 -22.05 -1.46
N PRO A 279 -15.76 -22.36 -2.43
CA PRO A 279 -15.80 -23.68 -3.05
C PRO A 279 -14.46 -24.04 -3.70
N ARG A 280 -14.03 -25.30 -3.56
CA ARG A 280 -12.82 -25.85 -4.19
C ARG A 280 -13.15 -26.62 -5.45
#